data_AF-A0AAE3I904-F1
#
_entry.id   AF-A0AAE3I904-F1
#
_cell.length_a   1.000
_cell.length_b   1.000
_cell.length_c   1.000
_cell.angle_alpha   90.00
_cell.angle_beta   90.00
_cell.angle_gamma   90.00
#
_symmetry.space_group_name_H-M   'P 1'
#
loop_
_entity.id
_entity.type
_entity.pdbx_description
1 polymer ?
#
loop_
_entity_poly.entity_id
_entity_poly.type
_entity_poly.pdbx_seq_one_letter_code
_entity_poly.pdbx_strand_id
1 'polypeptide(L)'
;MKTSHTLIAALLAVAGTAAFAQTTPPAPVSPVTQVQQDNQKIHQDNRDIRHDNRDIRHDRADIGKDKAALADERAERNTAQRREDRDLANGNVKGAEYWSKQRVQDQHQVNADRRDLHQDRKDLHADVKDRNHDVHARNHEVHKRDRDASKI
;
A
#
# COMPACT_ATOMS: atom_id res chain seq x y z
N MET A 1 20.71 -60.27 -71.02
CA MET A 1 22.07 -60.18 -70.45
C MET A 1 22.75 -58.92 -70.96
N LYS A 2 23.57 -58.30 -70.08
CA LYS A 2 24.41 -57.08 -70.26
C LYS A 2 23.71 -55.78 -69.85
N THR A 3 23.67 -55.44 -68.54
CA THR A 3 24.66 -54.68 -67.70
C THR A 3 24.59 -53.18 -67.93
N SER A 4 24.69 -52.23 -66.98
CA SER A 4 24.58 -52.13 -65.52
C SER A 4 24.57 -50.62 -65.22
N HIS A 5 24.11 -50.23 -64.02
CA HIS A 5 23.69 -48.91 -63.57
C HIS A 5 24.72 -47.77 -63.56
N THR A 6 24.23 -46.53 -63.70
CA THR A 6 24.89 -45.30 -63.19
C THR A 6 23.95 -44.55 -62.24
N LEU A 7 24.45 -44.28 -61.04
CA LEU A 7 23.83 -43.61 -59.90
C LEU A 7 23.54 -42.13 -60.20
N ILE A 8 22.32 -41.66 -59.92
CA ILE A 8 22.03 -40.23 -59.73
C ILE A 8 22.09 -39.96 -58.23
N ALA A 9 23.19 -39.36 -57.79
CA ALA A 9 23.36 -38.85 -56.45
C ALA A 9 23.49 -37.33 -56.49
N ALA A 10 22.53 -36.70 -55.81
CA ALA A 10 22.70 -35.56 -54.91
C ALA A 10 22.67 -34.11 -55.43
N LEU A 11 21.88 -33.35 -54.65
CA LEU A 11 22.09 -31.98 -54.18
C LEU A 11 21.73 -30.82 -55.11
N LEU A 12 20.63 -30.14 -54.78
CA LEU A 12 20.66 -28.70 -54.58
C LEU A 12 19.68 -28.29 -53.48
N ALA A 13 20.27 -27.80 -52.40
CA ALA A 13 19.65 -27.43 -51.16
C ALA A 13 18.77 -26.18 -51.31
N VAL A 14 17.57 -26.24 -50.72
CA VAL A 14 16.76 -25.05 -50.45
C VAL A 14 17.48 -24.28 -49.33
N ALA A 15 18.15 -23.19 -49.68
CA ALA A 15 18.71 -22.25 -48.72
C ALA A 15 17.57 -21.46 -48.07
N GLY A 16 17.03 -21.97 -46.96
CA GLY A 16 16.22 -21.19 -46.05
C GLY A 16 17.12 -20.22 -45.31
N THR A 17 17.03 -18.92 -45.64
CA THR A 17 17.68 -17.86 -44.87
C THR A 17 16.97 -17.72 -43.51
N ALA A 18 17.51 -18.39 -42.49
CA ALA A 18 17.17 -18.07 -41.11
C ALA A 18 17.77 -16.68 -40.80
N ALA A 19 16.95 -15.64 -40.88
CA ALA A 19 17.30 -14.33 -40.34
C ALA A 19 17.30 -14.44 -38.81
N PHE A 20 18.45 -14.77 -38.24
CA PHE A 20 18.66 -14.62 -36.80
C PHE A 20 18.62 -13.13 -36.47
N ALA A 21 17.59 -12.70 -35.75
CA ALA A 21 17.52 -11.37 -35.18
C ALA A 21 18.66 -11.22 -34.16
N GLN A 22 19.80 -10.70 -34.60
CA GLN A 22 20.92 -10.38 -33.73
C GLN A 22 20.53 -9.17 -32.89
N THR A 23 20.05 -9.42 -31.67
CA THR A 23 19.82 -8.37 -30.68
C THR A 23 21.18 -7.81 -30.27
N THR A 24 21.54 -6.64 -30.80
CA THR A 24 22.69 -5.89 -30.34
C THR A 24 22.47 -5.53 -28.87
N PRO A 25 23.40 -5.87 -27.95
CA PRO A 25 23.32 -5.43 -26.57
C PRO A 25 23.29 -3.89 -26.54
N PRO A 26 22.45 -3.26 -25.71
CA PRO A 26 22.47 -1.81 -25.56
C PRO A 26 23.88 -1.36 -25.14
N ALA A 27 24.37 -0.29 -25.78
CA ALA A 27 25.67 0.28 -25.46
C ALA A 27 25.73 0.66 -23.96
N PRO A 28 26.88 0.47 -23.28
CA PRO A 28 27.02 0.83 -21.88
C PRO A 28 26.76 2.33 -21.68
N VAL A 29 25.85 2.67 -20.75
CA VAL A 29 25.58 4.05 -20.38
C VAL A 29 26.83 4.68 -19.75
N SER A 30 27.11 5.94 -20.10
CA SER A 30 28.19 6.70 -19.48
C SER A 30 27.91 6.87 -17.97
N PRO A 31 28.94 6.80 -17.10
CA PRO A 31 28.78 7.05 -15.66
C PRO A 31 28.04 8.36 -15.34
N VAL A 32 28.30 9.44 -16.10
CA VAL A 32 27.62 10.73 -15.95
C VAL A 32 26.11 10.60 -16.22
N THR A 33 25.74 9.89 -17.29
CA THR A 33 24.35 9.64 -17.66
C THR A 33 23.64 8.77 -16.60
N GLN A 34 24.33 7.76 -16.04
CA GLN A 34 23.79 6.93 -14.98
C GLN A 34 23.49 7.76 -13.72
N VAL A 35 24.43 8.60 -13.27
CA VAL A 35 24.23 9.47 -12.10
C VAL A 35 23.07 10.45 -12.33
N GLN A 36 22.90 10.98 -13.54
CA GLN A 36 21.75 11.82 -13.88
C GLN A 36 20.41 11.06 -13.80
N GLN A 37 20.37 9.81 -14.28
CA GLN A 37 19.19 8.95 -14.17
C GLN A 37 18.87 8.62 -12.70
N ASP A 38 19.87 8.25 -11.92
CA ASP A 38 19.71 7.97 -10.49
C ASP A 38 19.17 9.20 -9.74
N ASN A 39 19.65 10.42 -10.07
CA ASN A 39 19.10 11.66 -9.52
C ASN A 39 17.62 11.85 -9.85
N GLN A 40 17.21 11.61 -11.11
CA GLN A 40 15.81 11.71 -11.51
C GLN A 40 14.92 10.73 -10.75
N LYS A 41 15.39 9.48 -10.58
CA LYS A 41 14.66 8.47 -9.79
C LYS A 41 14.55 8.89 -8.32
N ILE A 42 15.64 9.31 -7.70
CA ILE A 42 15.64 9.81 -6.31
C ILE A 42 14.68 11.00 -6.16
N HIS A 43 14.60 11.89 -7.15
CA HIS A 43 13.62 13.00 -7.13
C HIS A 43 12.17 12.49 -7.20
N GLN A 44 11.90 11.45 -7.98
CA GLN A 44 10.59 10.81 -8.04
C GLN A 44 10.24 10.17 -6.70
N ASP A 45 11.11 9.32 -6.15
CA ASP A 45 10.89 8.67 -4.84
C ASP A 45 10.65 9.71 -3.74
N ASN A 46 11.37 10.84 -3.77
CA ASN A 46 11.16 11.94 -2.82
C ASN A 46 9.79 12.63 -2.99
N ARG A 47 9.18 12.62 -4.18
CA ARG A 47 7.82 13.13 -4.38
C ARG A 47 6.80 12.15 -3.81
N ASP A 48 6.98 10.87 -4.09
CA ASP A 48 6.07 9.81 -3.65
C ASP A 48 6.07 9.72 -2.11
N ILE A 49 7.25 9.67 -1.48
CA ILE A 49 7.37 9.71 -0.01
C ILE A 49 6.70 10.96 0.60
N ARG A 50 6.73 12.12 -0.08
CA ARG A 50 6.04 13.33 0.42
C ARG A 50 4.52 13.21 0.31
N HIS A 51 4.03 12.52 -0.72
CA HIS A 51 2.62 12.20 -0.89
C HIS A 51 2.17 11.26 0.24
N ASP A 52 2.86 10.15 0.46
CA ASP A 52 2.52 9.20 1.53
C ASP A 52 2.53 9.87 2.91
N ASN A 53 3.50 10.75 3.15
CA ASN A 53 3.55 11.53 4.39
C ASN A 53 2.38 12.48 4.56
N ARG A 54 1.74 12.95 3.48
CA ARG A 54 0.53 13.77 3.53
C ARG A 54 -0.67 12.91 3.85
N ASP A 55 -0.80 11.77 3.19
CA ASP A 55 -1.92 10.83 3.37
C ASP A 55 -1.92 10.30 4.81
N ILE A 56 -0.77 9.80 5.30
CA ILE A 56 -0.56 9.37 6.69
C ILE A 56 -0.96 10.46 7.70
N ARG A 57 -0.73 11.74 7.39
CA ARG A 57 -1.15 12.84 8.28
C ARG A 57 -2.66 13.03 8.27
N HIS A 58 -3.28 12.90 7.10
CA HIS A 58 -4.73 12.96 6.95
C HIS A 58 -5.39 11.83 7.74
N ASP A 59 -4.95 10.60 7.54
CA ASP A 59 -5.50 9.42 8.24
C ASP A 59 -5.36 9.55 9.75
N ARG A 60 -4.21 10.06 10.24
CA ARG A 60 -4.02 10.35 11.67
C ARG A 60 -4.99 11.40 12.20
N ALA A 61 -5.31 12.42 11.40
CA ALA A 61 -6.25 13.46 11.79
C ALA A 61 -7.67 12.90 11.83
N ASP A 62 -8.05 12.08 10.85
CA ASP A 62 -9.38 11.47 10.76
C ASP A 62 -9.59 10.44 11.89
N ILE A 63 -8.63 9.54 12.13
CA ILE A 63 -8.59 8.68 13.33
C ILE A 63 -8.71 9.49 14.63
N GLY A 64 -8.15 10.70 14.66
CA GLY A 64 -8.27 11.63 15.77
C GLY A 64 -9.71 12.10 16.00
N LYS A 65 -10.43 12.42 14.93
CA LYS A 65 -11.85 12.81 14.97
C LYS A 65 -12.73 11.63 15.37
N ASP A 66 -12.49 10.44 14.81
CA ASP A 66 -13.28 9.25 15.12
C ASP A 66 -13.12 8.83 16.58
N LYS A 67 -11.92 9.00 17.14
CA LYS A 67 -11.69 8.82 18.58
C LYS A 67 -12.49 9.79 19.45
N ALA A 68 -12.65 11.04 19.00
CA ALA A 68 -13.42 12.04 19.71
C ALA A 68 -14.92 11.72 19.64
N ALA A 69 -15.43 11.42 18.45
CA ALA A 69 -16.82 10.97 18.24
C ALA A 69 -17.14 9.74 19.11
N LEU A 70 -16.28 8.72 19.08
CA LEU A 70 -16.43 7.53 19.93
C LEU A 70 -16.40 7.85 21.44
N ALA A 71 -15.70 8.90 21.86
CA ALA A 71 -15.71 9.33 23.26
C ALA A 71 -17.06 9.97 23.63
N ASP A 72 -17.63 10.78 22.75
CA ASP A 72 -18.93 11.40 22.91
C ASP A 72 -20.04 10.35 22.95
N GLU A 73 -20.05 9.40 22.01
CA GLU A 73 -21.03 8.28 22.00
C GLU A 73 -20.97 7.44 23.28
N ARG A 74 -19.76 7.18 23.80
CA ARG A 74 -19.61 6.50 25.10
C ARG A 74 -20.20 7.32 26.25
N ALA A 75 -20.07 8.64 26.21
CA ALA A 75 -20.64 9.54 27.21
C ALA A 75 -22.17 9.56 27.15
N GLU A 76 -22.76 9.51 25.95
CA GLU A 76 -24.19 9.38 25.73
C GLU A 76 -24.72 8.05 26.27
N ARG A 77 -24.09 6.93 25.90
CA ARG A 77 -24.39 5.59 26.42
C ARG A 77 -24.35 5.54 27.95
N ASN A 78 -23.32 6.15 28.56
CA ASN A 78 -23.19 6.24 30.03
C ASN A 78 -24.30 7.12 30.63
N THR A 79 -24.76 8.14 29.92
CA THR A 79 -25.87 8.98 30.35
C THR A 79 -27.19 8.23 30.29
N ALA A 80 -27.45 7.45 29.24
CA ALA A 80 -28.59 6.54 29.18
C ALA A 80 -28.57 5.55 30.35
N GLN A 81 -27.42 4.95 30.66
CA GLN A 81 -27.28 4.05 31.81
C GLN A 81 -27.66 4.73 33.14
N ARG A 82 -27.14 5.95 33.41
CA ARG A 82 -27.49 6.68 34.64
C ARG A 82 -28.97 7.02 34.73
N ARG A 83 -29.64 7.24 33.60
CA ARG A 83 -31.09 7.51 33.56
C ARG A 83 -31.89 6.22 33.80
N GLU A 84 -31.47 5.10 33.21
CA GLU A 84 -32.00 3.76 33.49
C GLU A 84 -31.93 3.45 35.00
N ASP A 85 -30.75 3.59 35.61
CA ASP A 85 -30.52 3.33 37.04
C ASP A 85 -31.41 4.21 37.94
N ARG A 86 -31.59 5.49 37.56
CA ARG A 86 -32.47 6.42 38.28
C ARG A 86 -33.93 6.00 38.19
N ASP A 87 -34.40 5.63 37.00
CA ASP A 87 -35.77 5.20 36.81
C ASP A 87 -36.06 3.89 37.55
N LEU A 88 -35.11 2.94 37.57
CA LEU A 88 -35.19 1.73 38.39
C LEU A 88 -35.27 2.07 39.88
N ALA A 89 -34.42 2.97 40.38
CA ALA A 89 -34.41 3.38 41.78
C ALA A 89 -35.74 4.04 42.21
N ASN A 90 -36.41 4.73 41.30
CA ASN A 90 -37.70 5.37 41.52
C ASN A 90 -38.90 4.43 41.29
N GLY A 91 -38.67 3.15 40.95
CA GLY A 91 -39.73 2.18 40.61
C GLY A 91 -40.39 2.43 39.25
N ASN A 92 -39.84 3.33 38.42
CA ASN A 92 -40.33 3.62 37.08
C ASN A 92 -39.79 2.61 36.05
N VAL A 93 -40.35 1.40 36.06
CA VAL A 93 -39.89 0.31 35.18
C VAL A 93 -40.00 0.68 33.69
N LYS A 94 -41.06 1.37 33.28
CA LYS A 94 -41.23 1.77 31.87
C LYS A 94 -40.17 2.77 31.39
N GLY A 95 -39.79 3.72 32.24
CA GLY A 95 -38.70 4.65 31.94
C GLY A 95 -37.36 3.92 31.83
N ALA A 96 -37.09 3.00 32.76
CA ALA A 96 -35.89 2.17 32.72
C ALA A 96 -35.80 1.35 31.43
N GLU A 97 -36.89 0.69 31.02
CA GLU A 97 -36.93 -0.07 29.75
C GLU A 97 -36.64 0.81 28.53
N TYR A 98 -37.14 2.05 28.51
CA TYR A 98 -36.85 3.01 27.44
C TYR A 98 -35.35 3.33 27.38
N TRP A 99 -34.72 3.68 28.50
CA TRP A 99 -33.29 3.95 28.55
C TRP A 99 -32.42 2.72 28.28
N SER A 100 -32.89 1.54 28.69
CA SER A 100 -32.22 0.28 28.39
C SER A 100 -32.12 0.04 26.88
N LYS A 101 -33.21 0.27 26.14
CA LYS A 101 -33.22 0.15 24.67
C LYS A 101 -32.27 1.14 24.01
N GLN A 102 -32.27 2.40 24.46
CA GLN A 102 -31.34 3.42 23.96
C GLN A 102 -29.88 3.01 24.24
N ARG A 103 -29.56 2.64 25.48
CA ARG A 103 -28.22 2.19 25.87
C ARG A 103 -27.74 1.00 25.04
N VAL A 104 -28.61 0.05 24.73
CA VAL A 104 -28.27 -1.10 23.87
C VAL A 104 -27.95 -0.64 22.45
N GLN A 105 -28.75 0.28 21.88
CA GLN A 105 -28.48 0.86 20.56
C GLN A 105 -27.15 1.61 20.54
N ASP A 106 -26.92 2.51 21.50
CA ASP A 106 -25.65 3.25 21.62
C ASP A 106 -24.47 2.29 21.79
N GLN A 107 -24.66 1.20 22.54
CA GLN A 107 -23.63 0.19 22.72
C GLN A 107 -23.28 -0.55 21.42
N HIS A 108 -24.25 -0.77 20.53
CA HIS A 108 -24.00 -1.33 19.21
C HIS A 108 -23.20 -0.36 18.34
N GLN A 109 -23.55 0.92 18.32
CA GLN A 109 -22.80 1.94 17.57
C GLN A 109 -21.36 2.06 18.06
N VAL A 110 -21.17 2.20 19.38
CA VAL A 110 -19.84 2.23 20.02
C VAL A 110 -19.00 1.00 19.67
N ASN A 111 -19.63 -0.16 19.45
CA ASN A 111 -18.92 -1.37 19.07
C ASN A 111 -18.57 -1.41 17.57
N ALA A 112 -19.41 -0.84 16.71
CA ALA A 112 -19.11 -0.68 15.28
C ALA A 112 -17.93 0.29 15.10
N ASP A 113 -18.02 1.49 15.66
CA ASP A 113 -16.99 2.52 15.60
C ASP A 113 -15.65 2.05 16.16
N ARG A 114 -15.68 1.22 17.23
CA ARG A 114 -14.46 0.60 17.76
C ARG A 114 -13.77 -0.34 16.77
N ARG A 115 -14.54 -1.06 15.95
CA ARG A 115 -14.01 -2.00 14.96
C ARG A 115 -13.44 -1.23 13.78
N ASP A 116 -14.16 -0.22 13.31
CA ASP A 116 -13.74 0.62 12.19
C ASP A 116 -12.45 1.35 12.55
N LEU A 117 -12.42 2.01 13.71
CA LEU A 117 -11.22 2.66 14.25
C LEU A 117 -10.03 1.72 14.45
N HIS A 118 -10.28 0.44 14.74
CA HIS A 118 -9.22 -0.56 14.83
C HIS A 118 -8.68 -0.90 13.43
N GLN A 119 -9.56 -1.01 12.44
CA GLN A 119 -9.19 -1.26 11.05
C GLN A 119 -8.39 -0.08 10.48
N ASP A 120 -8.84 1.16 10.67
CA ASP A 120 -8.13 2.36 10.21
C ASP A 120 -6.72 2.46 10.79
N ARG A 121 -6.55 2.10 12.07
CA ARG A 121 -5.23 2.06 12.72
C ARG A 121 -4.32 1.00 12.13
N LYS A 122 -4.88 -0.13 11.70
CA LYS A 122 -4.13 -1.21 11.06
C LYS A 122 -3.68 -0.78 9.67
N ASP A 123 -4.56 -0.12 8.92
CA ASP A 123 -4.26 0.36 7.57
C ASP A 123 -3.20 1.48 7.64
N LEU A 124 -3.38 2.47 8.53
CA LEU A 124 -2.36 3.49 8.80
C LEU A 124 -0.99 2.87 9.17
N HIS A 125 -0.99 1.78 9.94
CA HIS A 125 0.25 1.10 10.29
C HIS A 125 0.91 0.45 9.06
N ALA A 126 0.12 -0.13 8.15
CA ALA A 126 0.61 -0.66 6.88
C ALA A 126 1.21 0.47 6.02
N ASP A 127 0.49 1.58 5.85
CA ASP A 127 0.96 2.73 5.04
C ASP A 127 2.26 3.32 5.59
N VAL A 128 2.35 3.47 6.92
CA VAL A 128 3.58 3.93 7.58
C VAL A 128 4.74 2.96 7.32
N LYS A 129 4.47 1.65 7.32
CA LYS A 129 5.49 0.62 7.05
C LYS A 129 5.96 0.67 5.61
N ASP A 130 5.04 0.76 4.65
CA ASP A 130 5.36 0.81 3.22
C ASP A 130 6.16 2.08 2.90
N ARG A 131 5.71 3.24 3.37
CA ARG A 131 6.46 4.50 3.30
C ARG A 131 7.87 4.36 3.90
N ASN A 132 8.03 3.65 5.02
CA ASN A 132 9.37 3.42 5.59
C ASN A 132 10.24 2.57 4.67
N HIS A 133 9.68 1.54 4.03
CA HIS A 133 10.39 0.74 3.03
C HIS A 133 10.85 1.60 1.85
N ASP A 134 10.00 2.49 1.34
CA ASP A 134 10.36 3.41 0.25
C ASP A 134 11.47 4.38 0.65
N VAL A 135 11.39 4.91 1.89
CA VAL A 135 12.47 5.74 2.45
C VAL A 135 13.79 4.97 2.49
N HIS A 136 13.78 3.71 2.94
CA HIS A 136 14.98 2.88 3.00
C HIS A 136 15.54 2.57 1.60
N ALA A 137 14.69 2.21 0.65
CA ALA A 137 15.07 1.95 -0.74
C ALA A 137 15.73 3.19 -1.37
N ARG A 138 15.06 4.34 -1.26
CA ARG A 138 15.58 5.63 -1.73
C ARG A 138 16.92 5.97 -1.08
N ASN A 139 17.08 5.75 0.22
CA ASN A 139 18.35 6.02 0.90
C ASN A 139 19.49 5.13 0.36
N HIS A 140 19.19 3.86 0.07
CA HIS A 140 20.16 2.96 -0.56
C HIS A 140 20.56 3.45 -1.96
N GLU A 141 19.60 3.94 -2.75
CA GLU A 141 19.86 4.53 -4.07
C GLU A 141 20.70 5.80 -3.99
N VAL A 142 20.43 6.68 -3.00
CA VAL A 142 21.25 7.86 -2.74
C VAL A 142 22.70 7.46 -2.47
N HIS A 143 22.94 6.48 -1.60
CA HIS A 143 24.31 6.02 -1.30
C HIS A 143 25.01 5.40 -2.52
N LYS A 144 24.29 4.63 -3.34
CA LYS A 144 24.82 4.07 -4.59
C LYS A 144 25.21 5.20 -5.55
N ARG A 145 24.29 6.15 -5.79
CA ARG A 145 24.51 7.31 -6.66
C ARG A 145 25.68 8.15 -6.20
N ASP A 146 25.83 8.39 -4.90
CA ASP A 146 26.97 9.13 -4.33
C ASP A 146 28.30 8.39 -4.59
N ARG A 147 28.32 7.07 -4.44
CA ARG A 147 29.50 6.23 -4.73
C ARG A 147 29.86 6.23 -6.22
N ASP A 148 28.87 6.22 -7.10
CA ASP A 148 29.11 6.23 -8.55
C ASP A 148 29.54 7.62 -9.02
N ALA A 149 28.97 8.69 -8.46
CA ALA A 149 29.39 10.06 -8.69
C ALA A 149 30.84 10.32 -8.26
N SER A 150 31.33 9.66 -7.20
CA SER A 150 32.73 9.83 -6.74
C SER A 150 33.78 9.16 -7.65
N LYS A 151 33.36 8.39 -8.67
CA LYS A 151 34.24 7.72 -9.63
C LYS A 151 34.32 8.44 -10.97
N ILE A 152 33.59 9.54 -11.11
CA ILE A 152 33.55 10.43 -12.28
C ILE A 152 34.52 11.57 -12.03
#